data_AF-A0A2V7MRQ7-F1
#
_entry.id   AF-A0A2V7MRQ7-F1
#
_cell.length_a   1.000
_cell.length_b   1.000
_cell.length_c   1.000
_cell.angle_alpha   90.00
_cell.angle_beta   90.00
_cell.angle_gamma   90.00
#
_symmetry.space_group_name_H-M   'P 1'
#
loop_
_entity.id
_entity.type
_entity.pdbx_description
1 polymer ?
#
loop_
_entity_poly.entity_id
_entity_poly.type
_entity_poly.pdbx_seq_one_letter_code
_entity_poly.pdbx_strand_id
1 'polypeptide(L)'
;MQRVFLTKHHLVRFAQQHPGVRVVREALRTLAGRRNRAPAIFGRAPQPDQRRVGVPEHRREVAGQAEPEIGAPGGEPLARRGSPHGEPRQRRAQGAEHCLIMVLVAERLQPRMSHPPPQPAPARPVPPLRGRRIVVTRAREQAGELVRALEERGAEVVLAPTIRIEPLADLEPLRRALARLADYRWTVFTSQNTVQVVLERLSAWGHSPSVFVQTRVAAIGPATADALRAVGVQVELVPKGFVAESLVDALATRDALRGARILIPRAAAARDALPAGLRALGAEVDVIPVYETVREAGDGTALATELLAGKLDAVTFTSSSTVRQFVELVGRQAAGCGRFVTAVIGPVTAATARELGLAVAVEADEYTVPGLVAALVRYYRKGER
;
A
#
# COMPACT_ATOMS: atom_id res chain seq x y z
N MET A 1 -52.26 7.99 -9.75
CA MET A 1 -51.10 8.80 -10.20
C MET A 1 -50.18 9.06 -9.03
N GLN A 2 -48.91 8.65 -9.12
CA GLN A 2 -47.85 9.27 -8.29
C GLN A 2 -47.25 10.45 -9.05
N ARG A 3 -46.78 11.46 -8.32
CA ARG A 3 -46.11 12.64 -8.88
C ARG A 3 -44.68 12.73 -8.33
N VAL A 4 -43.70 12.79 -9.22
CA VAL A 4 -42.27 12.86 -8.87
C VAL A 4 -41.71 14.20 -9.35
N PHE A 5 -40.93 14.86 -8.51
CA PHE A 5 -40.33 16.15 -8.80
C PHE A 5 -38.84 15.98 -9.05
N LEU A 6 -38.32 16.49 -10.17
CA LEU A 6 -36.91 16.38 -10.54
C LEU A 6 -36.34 17.73 -10.96
N THR A 7 -35.05 17.93 -10.69
CA THR A 7 -34.31 19.09 -11.20
C THR A 7 -34.11 18.98 -12.71
N LYS A 8 -34.07 20.13 -13.39
CA LYS A 8 -34.06 20.25 -14.85
C LYS A 8 -32.98 19.39 -15.55
N HIS A 9 -31.82 19.21 -14.93
CA HIS A 9 -30.73 18.38 -15.45
C HIS A 9 -30.99 16.86 -15.33
N HIS A 10 -31.49 16.40 -14.17
CA HIS A 10 -31.81 14.98 -13.98
C HIS A 10 -32.98 14.52 -14.86
N LEU A 11 -33.92 15.42 -15.16
CA LEU A 11 -35.09 15.13 -15.97
C LEU A 11 -34.74 14.77 -17.43
N VAL A 12 -33.70 15.39 -18.01
CA VAL A 12 -33.18 15.03 -19.33
C VAL A 12 -32.60 13.61 -19.31
N ARG A 13 -31.77 13.30 -18.31
CA ARG A 13 -31.11 12.00 -18.16
C ARG A 13 -32.11 10.86 -17.93
N PHE A 14 -33.16 11.12 -17.14
CA PHE A 14 -34.23 10.17 -16.85
C PHE A 14 -35.07 9.85 -18.11
N ALA A 15 -35.41 10.86 -18.92
CA ALA A 15 -36.14 10.64 -20.17
C ALA A 15 -35.33 9.83 -21.19
N GLN A 16 -34.01 10.04 -21.26
CA GLN A 16 -33.09 9.24 -22.09
C GLN A 16 -33.02 7.77 -21.64
N GLN A 17 -33.16 7.50 -20.34
CA GLN A 17 -33.12 6.14 -19.77
C GLN A 17 -34.47 5.40 -19.84
N HIS A 18 -35.58 6.13 -20.06
CA HIS A 18 -36.94 5.58 -20.04
C HIS A 18 -37.79 6.14 -21.20
N PRO A 19 -37.57 5.68 -22.46
CA PRO A 19 -38.18 6.27 -23.66
C PRO A 19 -39.72 6.18 -23.75
N GLY A 20 -40.38 5.41 -22.87
CA GLY A 20 -41.84 5.39 -22.75
C GLY A 20 -42.44 6.49 -21.85
N VAL A 21 -41.63 7.32 -21.19
CA VAL A 21 -42.10 8.29 -20.19
C VAL A 21 -42.28 9.69 -20.81
N ARG A 22 -43.53 10.14 -20.93
CA ARG A 22 -43.87 11.45 -21.51
C ARG A 22 -43.69 12.58 -20.49
N VAL A 23 -42.76 13.49 -20.75
CA VAL A 23 -42.50 14.68 -19.93
C VAL A 23 -43.46 15.82 -20.32
N VAL A 24 -44.09 16.45 -19.33
CA VAL A 24 -44.96 17.63 -19.49
C VAL A 24 -44.39 18.80 -18.68
N ARG A 25 -44.48 20.03 -19.19
CA ARG A 25 -44.10 21.25 -18.46
C ARG A 25 -45.35 21.96 -17.96
N GLU A 26 -45.48 22.13 -16.65
CA GLU A 26 -46.61 22.81 -16.01
C GLU A 26 -46.07 23.67 -14.84
N ALA A 27 -46.69 24.83 -14.58
CA ALA A 27 -46.16 25.83 -13.64
C ALA A 27 -46.64 25.60 -12.20
N LEU A 28 -45.70 25.55 -11.24
CA LEU A 28 -45.94 25.16 -9.85
C LEU A 28 -46.93 26.04 -9.05
N ARG A 29 -47.28 27.23 -9.55
CA ARG A 29 -48.10 28.22 -8.81
C ARG A 29 -49.57 27.78 -8.63
N THR A 30 -50.07 26.81 -9.42
CA THR A 30 -51.44 26.27 -9.30
C THR A 30 -51.63 25.26 -8.16
N LEU A 31 -50.55 24.77 -7.53
CA LEU A 31 -50.62 23.73 -6.49
C LEU A 31 -50.49 24.25 -5.04
N ALA A 32 -50.25 25.56 -4.84
CA ALA A 32 -50.08 26.17 -3.52
C ALA A 32 -51.41 26.47 -2.79
N GLY A 33 -52.38 25.54 -2.87
CA GLY A 33 -53.74 25.71 -2.35
C GLY A 33 -54.00 25.02 -1.01
N ARG A 34 -54.05 25.82 0.07
CA ARG A 34 -54.38 25.43 1.47
C ARG A 34 -53.26 24.64 2.21
N ARG A 35 -53.39 24.56 3.55
CA ARG A 35 -52.28 24.43 4.52
C ARG A 35 -52.01 22.99 5.03
N ASN A 36 -50.81 22.83 5.60
CA ASN A 36 -50.42 21.89 6.66
C ASN A 36 -50.49 20.37 6.39
N ARG A 37 -49.44 19.84 5.75
CA ARG A 37 -48.51 18.84 6.33
C ARG A 37 -47.47 18.44 5.27
N ALA A 38 -46.18 18.60 5.57
CA ALA A 38 -45.11 18.05 4.73
C ALA A 38 -44.84 16.59 5.15
N PRO A 39 -44.94 15.59 4.25
CA PRO A 39 -44.62 14.20 4.58
C PRO A 39 -43.11 14.01 4.73
N ALA A 40 -42.68 13.34 5.80
CA ALA A 40 -41.27 13.15 6.12
C ALA A 40 -40.70 11.88 5.46
N ILE A 41 -39.83 12.03 4.45
CA ILE A 41 -39.07 10.92 3.85
C ILE A 41 -37.60 11.32 3.62
N PHE A 42 -36.89 11.65 4.69
CA PHE A 42 -35.41 11.62 4.75
C PHE A 42 -34.98 11.19 6.14
N GLY A 43 -34.89 9.86 6.34
CA GLY A 43 -34.31 9.27 7.55
C GLY A 43 -32.81 9.56 7.62
N ARG A 44 -32.30 9.84 8.83
CA ARG A 44 -30.89 10.18 9.04
C ARG A 44 -29.99 8.96 8.91
N ALA A 45 -28.82 9.13 8.29
CA ALA A 45 -27.68 8.24 8.54
C ALA A 45 -27.11 8.53 9.95
N PRO A 46 -26.59 7.52 10.68
CA PRO A 46 -25.92 7.75 11.96
C PRO A 46 -24.57 8.45 11.77
N GLN A 47 -24.27 9.42 12.64
CA GLN A 47 -22.94 10.02 12.78
C GLN A 47 -22.24 9.44 14.02
N PRO A 48 -20.89 9.37 14.05
CA PRO A 48 -20.14 8.91 15.22
C PRO A 48 -20.22 9.90 16.41
N ASP A 49 -20.06 9.38 17.62
CA ASP A 49 -20.17 10.14 18.88
C ASP A 49 -19.04 11.17 19.04
N GLN A 50 -19.38 12.46 19.06
CA GLN A 50 -18.48 13.54 19.49
C GLN A 50 -18.97 14.13 20.81
N ARG A 51 -18.57 13.51 21.92
CA ARG A 51 -18.79 14.04 23.27
C ARG A 51 -17.96 15.30 23.50
N ARG A 52 -18.62 16.47 23.47
CA ARG A 52 -18.07 17.69 24.06
C ARG A 52 -18.02 17.53 25.58
N VAL A 53 -16.82 17.32 26.13
CA VAL A 53 -16.55 17.57 27.55
C VAL A 53 -16.22 19.04 27.69
N GLY A 54 -16.95 19.75 28.56
CA GLY A 54 -16.64 21.15 28.89
C GLY A 54 -15.56 21.24 29.96
N VAL A 55 -14.68 22.24 29.84
CA VAL A 55 -13.69 22.60 30.87
C VAL A 55 -14.13 23.92 31.51
N PRO A 56 -14.26 24.01 32.84
CA PRO A 56 -14.57 25.27 33.52
C PRO A 56 -13.31 26.08 33.81
N GLU A 57 -13.39 27.41 33.66
CA GLU A 57 -12.37 28.34 34.16
C GLU A 57 -12.57 28.60 35.66
N HIS A 58 -11.48 28.65 36.44
CA HIS A 58 -11.41 29.48 37.66
C HIS A 58 -9.96 29.97 37.90
N ARG A 59 -9.82 30.95 38.79
CA ARG A 59 -8.92 32.12 38.63
C ARG A 59 -7.83 32.19 39.72
N ARG A 60 -6.84 33.10 39.53
CA ARG A 60 -5.88 33.67 40.53
C ARG A 60 -4.62 32.81 40.80
N GLU A 61 -3.44 33.32 41.20
CA GLU A 61 -2.72 34.63 41.23
C GLU A 61 -1.25 34.32 41.72
N VAL A 62 -0.14 35.08 41.56
CA VAL A 62 0.21 36.39 40.95
C VAL A 62 1.75 36.45 40.68
N ALA A 63 2.22 37.50 39.98
CA ALA A 63 3.62 37.98 39.82
C ALA A 63 4.61 37.18 38.92
N GLY A 64 5.52 37.83 38.17
CA GLY A 64 5.65 39.27 37.90
C GLY A 64 6.97 39.69 37.21
N GLN A 65 7.06 40.97 36.80
CA GLN A 65 8.25 41.70 36.26
C GLN A 65 8.74 41.28 34.85
N ALA A 66 9.23 42.15 33.96
CA ALA A 66 9.12 43.62 33.82
C ALA A 66 9.40 44.05 32.35
N GLU A 67 9.03 45.30 32.00
CA GLU A 67 9.21 45.98 30.69
C GLU A 67 10.57 46.76 30.62
N PRO A 68 11.00 47.46 29.52
CA PRO A 68 10.18 48.20 28.53
C PRO A 68 10.62 48.16 27.03
N GLU A 69 9.89 48.96 26.22
CA GLU A 69 10.03 49.21 24.78
C GLU A 69 11.24 50.09 24.38
N ILE A 70 11.64 50.06 23.09
CA ILE A 70 12.18 51.23 22.36
C ILE A 70 11.78 51.19 20.87
N GLY A 71 11.20 52.27 20.34
CA GLY A 71 11.60 52.83 19.04
C GLY A 71 10.80 52.49 17.76
N ALA A 72 9.75 53.26 17.49
CA ALA A 72 9.39 53.73 16.14
C ALA A 72 9.58 55.26 16.10
N PRO A 73 9.82 55.94 14.94
CA PRO A 73 8.72 56.22 14.01
C PRO A 73 9.10 56.42 12.51
N GLY A 74 8.08 56.65 11.66
CA GLY A 74 8.22 57.47 10.43
C GLY A 74 7.78 56.80 9.11
N GLY A 75 6.76 57.35 8.45
CA GLY A 75 6.36 56.97 7.08
C GLY A 75 4.86 56.76 6.83
N GLU A 76 4.01 57.74 7.15
CA GLU A 76 2.55 57.72 6.89
C GLU A 76 2.17 58.39 5.53
N PRO A 77 0.90 58.43 5.05
CA PRO A 77 0.59 57.93 3.72
C PRO A 77 -0.27 58.88 2.86
N LEU A 78 -0.72 58.39 1.69
CA LEU A 78 -1.98 58.76 1.01
C LEU A 78 -2.37 57.53 0.15
N ALA A 79 -3.58 56.93 0.16
CA ALA A 79 -4.94 57.48 0.10
C ALA A 79 -5.24 58.18 -1.27
N ARG A 80 -6.41 58.04 -1.92
CA ARG A 80 -7.70 57.46 -1.50
C ARG A 80 -8.66 57.37 -2.71
N ARG A 81 -9.69 56.50 -2.62
CA ARG A 81 -11.07 56.53 -3.20
C ARG A 81 -11.44 55.27 -4.01
N GLY A 82 -12.67 54.75 -3.95
CA GLY A 82 -13.85 55.26 -3.24
C GLY A 82 -14.82 54.18 -2.75
N SER A 83 -15.42 54.44 -1.59
CA SER A 83 -16.53 53.73 -0.93
C SER A 83 -17.89 54.18 -1.57
N PRO A 84 -19.11 54.11 -0.96
CA PRO A 84 -19.50 53.79 0.44
C PRO A 84 -20.79 52.95 0.67
N HIS A 85 -21.09 52.73 1.96
CA HIS A 85 -22.37 52.27 2.56
C HIS A 85 -22.81 50.80 2.33
N GLY A 86 -23.49 50.14 3.27
CA GLY A 86 -23.74 50.54 4.66
C GLY A 86 -24.81 49.73 5.41
N GLU A 87 -24.37 48.87 6.34
CA GLU A 87 -25.10 48.33 7.50
C GLU A 87 -26.39 47.48 7.29
N PRO A 88 -26.86 46.71 8.32
CA PRO A 88 -27.51 45.42 8.06
C PRO A 88 -29.03 45.40 8.32
N ARG A 89 -29.83 44.87 7.37
CA ARG A 89 -31.24 44.52 7.62
C ARG A 89 -31.75 43.24 6.95
N GLN A 90 -32.34 42.40 7.81
CA GLN A 90 -33.60 41.67 7.65
C GLN A 90 -33.77 40.62 6.53
N ARG A 91 -34.29 39.46 6.96
CA ARG A 91 -34.85 38.41 6.11
C ARG A 91 -35.99 38.94 5.23
N ARG A 92 -35.91 38.74 3.92
CA ARG A 92 -37.08 38.59 3.03
C ARG A 92 -36.87 37.41 2.09
N ALA A 93 -37.96 36.74 1.71
CA ALA A 93 -37.94 35.57 0.84
C ALA A 93 -38.43 35.94 -0.57
N GLN A 94 -37.57 35.72 -1.57
CA GLN A 94 -37.83 35.76 -3.01
C GLN A 94 -36.73 34.88 -3.67
N GLY A 95 -36.99 34.04 -4.67
CA GLY A 95 -38.25 33.61 -5.25
C GLY A 95 -38.13 32.20 -5.83
N ALA A 96 -39.25 31.49 -6.01
CA ALA A 96 -39.26 30.10 -6.46
C ALA A 96 -39.43 29.98 -7.98
N GLU A 97 -38.34 29.68 -8.70
CA GLU A 97 -38.32 29.49 -10.15
C GLU A 97 -37.64 28.15 -10.50
N HIS A 98 -38.26 27.35 -11.38
CA HIS A 98 -37.78 26.07 -11.92
C HIS A 98 -37.67 24.84 -10.99
N CYS A 99 -38.82 24.31 -10.54
CA CYS A 99 -38.95 22.88 -10.23
C CYS A 99 -40.09 22.27 -11.07
N LEU A 100 -39.98 20.99 -11.44
CA LEU A 100 -40.75 20.39 -12.54
C LEU A 100 -41.36 19.04 -12.10
N ILE A 101 -42.61 18.78 -12.51
CA ILE A 101 -43.45 17.68 -11.99
C ILE A 101 -43.71 16.66 -13.09
N MET A 102 -43.45 15.38 -12.80
CA MET A 102 -43.78 14.25 -13.65
C MET A 102 -44.99 13.51 -13.07
N VAL A 103 -45.93 13.05 -13.91
CA VAL A 103 -47.18 12.39 -13.48
C VAL A 103 -47.34 11.06 -14.21
N LEU A 104 -47.43 9.95 -13.46
CA LEU A 104 -47.63 8.62 -14.04
C LEU A 104 -49.10 8.19 -13.99
N VAL A 105 -49.63 7.77 -15.15
CA VAL A 105 -50.95 7.12 -15.29
C VAL A 105 -50.72 5.63 -15.53
N ALA A 106 -51.49 4.78 -14.87
CA ALA A 106 -51.39 3.33 -15.04
C ALA A 106 -52.53 2.85 -15.95
N GLU A 107 -52.19 2.23 -17.07
CA GLU A 107 -53.17 1.52 -17.89
C GLU A 107 -53.37 0.09 -17.37
N ARG A 108 -54.64 -0.25 -17.17
CA ARG A 108 -55.29 -1.57 -17.09
C ARG A 108 -54.41 -2.76 -16.66
N LEU A 109 -54.70 -3.28 -15.46
CA LEU A 109 -54.24 -4.59 -14.98
C LEU A 109 -54.52 -5.69 -16.02
N GLN A 110 -53.48 -6.43 -16.40
CA GLN A 110 -53.62 -7.74 -17.04
C GLN A 110 -53.71 -8.85 -15.95
N PRO A 111 -54.33 -10.01 -16.25
CA PRO A 111 -54.40 -11.11 -15.30
C PRO A 111 -53.02 -11.64 -14.89
N ARG A 112 -52.94 -12.23 -13.69
CA ARG A 112 -51.69 -12.69 -13.06
C ARG A 112 -50.94 -13.72 -13.94
N MET A 113 -49.82 -13.31 -14.54
CA MET A 113 -48.72 -14.24 -14.77
C MET A 113 -47.98 -14.45 -13.45
N SER A 114 -47.95 -15.69 -12.96
CA SER A 114 -47.18 -16.07 -11.78
C SER A 114 -45.69 -16.14 -12.11
N HIS A 115 -45.00 -15.00 -12.07
CA HIS A 115 -43.55 -15.01 -11.95
C HIS A 115 -43.15 -15.78 -10.67
N PRO A 116 -42.15 -16.68 -10.73
CA PRO A 116 -41.52 -17.18 -9.53
C PRO A 116 -40.92 -16.00 -8.74
N PRO A 117 -40.78 -16.11 -7.41
CA PRO A 117 -40.15 -15.06 -6.62
C PRO A 117 -38.76 -14.74 -7.19
N PRO A 118 -38.33 -13.46 -7.19
CA PRO A 118 -37.02 -13.09 -7.72
C PRO A 118 -35.95 -13.90 -6.99
N GLN A 119 -35.18 -14.69 -7.76
CA GLN A 119 -34.12 -15.52 -7.20
C GLN A 119 -33.17 -14.61 -6.40
N PRO A 120 -32.75 -15.02 -5.19
CA PRO A 120 -31.82 -14.21 -4.41
C PRO A 120 -30.56 -13.99 -5.25
N ALA A 121 -30.15 -12.73 -5.39
CA ALA A 121 -28.95 -12.38 -6.14
C ALA A 121 -27.77 -13.23 -5.60
N PRO A 122 -26.95 -13.84 -6.47
CA PRO A 122 -25.96 -14.83 -6.06
C PRO A 122 -25.07 -14.23 -4.97
N ALA A 123 -25.05 -14.88 -3.81
CA ALA A 123 -24.40 -14.35 -2.61
C ALA A 123 -22.96 -13.96 -2.94
N ARG A 124 -22.62 -12.67 -2.75
CA ARG A 124 -21.31 -12.12 -3.10
C ARG A 124 -20.24 -13.02 -2.49
N PRO A 125 -19.38 -13.67 -3.29
CA PRO A 125 -18.59 -14.81 -2.84
C PRO A 125 -17.73 -14.41 -1.65
N VAL A 126 -17.78 -15.24 -0.60
CA VAL A 126 -17.04 -14.99 0.63
C VAL A 126 -15.55 -14.93 0.29
N PRO A 127 -14.81 -13.87 0.69
CA PRO A 127 -13.37 -13.79 0.45
C PRO A 127 -12.67 -15.03 1.04
N PRO A 128 -11.77 -15.69 0.29
CA PRO A 128 -11.32 -17.05 0.61
C PRO A 128 -10.40 -17.17 1.83
N LEU A 129 -10.02 -16.05 2.46
CA LEU A 129 -9.29 -15.98 3.72
C LEU A 129 -10.07 -15.17 4.77
N ARG A 130 -11.40 -14.98 4.60
CA ARG A 130 -12.22 -14.14 5.47
C ARG A 130 -12.09 -14.53 6.95
N GLY A 131 -11.59 -13.61 7.76
CA GLY A 131 -11.46 -13.80 9.21
C GLY A 131 -10.30 -14.70 9.62
N ARG A 132 -9.40 -15.06 8.70
CA ARG A 132 -8.13 -15.74 9.01
C ARG A 132 -7.10 -14.72 9.45
N ARG A 133 -6.48 -14.93 10.62
CA ARG A 133 -5.40 -14.09 11.15
C ARG A 133 -4.06 -14.65 10.69
N ILE A 134 -3.41 -13.98 9.74
CA ILE A 134 -2.23 -14.51 9.02
C ILE A 134 -1.00 -13.65 9.34
N VAL A 135 0.05 -14.29 9.86
CA VAL A 135 1.31 -13.61 10.21
C VAL A 135 2.20 -13.47 8.97
N VAL A 136 2.74 -12.26 8.77
CA VAL A 136 3.76 -11.96 7.76
C VAL A 136 5.10 -11.69 8.44
N THR A 137 6.09 -12.56 8.17
CA THR A 137 7.42 -12.55 8.83
C THR A 137 8.52 -11.80 8.06
N ARG A 138 8.22 -11.38 6.83
CA ARG A 138 9.11 -10.67 5.91
C ARG A 138 9.44 -9.26 6.44
N ALA A 139 10.60 -8.73 6.04
CA ALA A 139 10.99 -7.33 6.32
C ALA A 139 9.86 -6.36 5.94
N ARG A 140 9.61 -5.35 6.79
CA ARG A 140 8.44 -4.45 6.74
C ARG A 140 8.29 -3.77 5.37
N GLU A 141 9.41 -3.36 4.79
CA GLU A 141 9.56 -2.67 3.53
C GLU A 141 9.10 -3.54 2.36
N GLN A 142 9.40 -4.85 2.43
CA GLN A 142 9.02 -5.84 1.43
C GLN A 142 7.69 -6.54 1.71
N ALA A 143 7.07 -6.32 2.88
CA ALA A 143 5.85 -7.02 3.28
C ALA A 143 4.61 -6.53 2.52
N GLY A 144 4.60 -5.27 2.06
CA GLY A 144 3.40 -4.60 1.54
C GLY A 144 2.67 -5.30 0.38
N GLU A 145 3.41 -5.99 -0.50
CA GLU A 145 2.82 -6.81 -1.58
C GLU A 145 2.01 -7.99 -1.01
N LEU A 146 2.61 -8.75 -0.09
CA LEU A 146 2.00 -9.92 0.53
C LEU A 146 0.86 -9.53 1.48
N VAL A 147 1.03 -8.44 2.24
CA VAL A 147 -0.02 -7.86 3.10
C VAL A 147 -1.26 -7.55 2.26
N ARG A 148 -1.14 -6.73 1.20
CA ARG A 148 -2.26 -6.37 0.33
C ARG A 148 -2.90 -7.59 -0.31
N ALA A 149 -2.10 -8.52 -0.85
CA ALA A 149 -2.63 -9.72 -1.48
C ALA A 149 -3.44 -10.60 -0.51
N LEU A 150 -3.08 -10.66 0.78
CA LEU A 150 -3.84 -11.37 1.81
C LEU A 150 -5.13 -10.60 2.20
N GLU A 151 -5.03 -9.27 2.41
CA GLU A 151 -6.15 -8.38 2.76
C GLU A 151 -7.25 -8.35 1.68
N GLU A 152 -6.86 -8.27 0.40
CA GLU A 152 -7.75 -8.39 -0.77
C GLU A 152 -8.59 -9.68 -0.76
N ARG A 153 -8.07 -10.73 -0.11
CA ARG A 153 -8.69 -12.05 0.02
C ARG A 153 -9.40 -12.24 1.37
N GLY A 154 -9.45 -11.20 2.19
CA GLY A 154 -10.23 -11.10 3.44
C GLY A 154 -9.49 -11.50 4.72
N ALA A 155 -8.18 -11.73 4.65
CA ALA A 155 -7.38 -12.01 5.83
C ALA A 155 -7.21 -10.76 6.72
N GLU A 156 -7.10 -10.98 8.03
CA GLU A 156 -6.51 -10.01 8.95
C GLU A 156 -5.00 -10.29 8.98
N VAL A 157 -4.16 -9.31 8.63
CA VAL A 157 -2.71 -9.52 8.53
C VAL A 157 -1.98 -9.02 9.77
N VAL A 158 -1.32 -9.94 10.47
CA VAL A 158 -0.46 -9.64 11.61
C VAL A 158 0.96 -9.47 11.12
N LEU A 159 1.38 -8.22 10.90
CA LEU A 159 2.74 -7.92 10.42
C LEU A 159 3.74 -8.05 11.58
N ALA A 160 4.55 -9.11 11.56
CA ALA A 160 5.60 -9.39 12.54
C ALA A 160 6.95 -9.63 11.85
N PRO A 161 7.62 -8.56 11.37
CA PRO A 161 8.90 -8.68 10.70
C PRO A 161 9.92 -9.35 11.62
N THR A 162 10.64 -10.33 11.09
CA THR A 162 11.66 -11.08 11.84
C THR A 162 13.08 -10.55 11.58
N ILE A 163 13.20 -9.76 10.50
CA ILE A 163 14.43 -9.11 10.04
C ILE A 163 14.13 -7.66 9.67
N ARG A 164 15.13 -6.79 9.85
CA ARG A 164 15.15 -5.41 9.35
C ARG A 164 16.32 -5.25 8.39
N ILE A 165 16.16 -4.38 7.41
CA ILE A 165 17.25 -3.97 6.50
C ILE A 165 17.84 -2.68 7.06
N GLU A 166 19.09 -2.76 7.53
CA GLU A 166 19.79 -1.65 8.18
C GLU A 166 20.87 -1.14 7.21
N PRO A 167 20.75 0.08 6.65
CA PRO A 167 21.83 0.68 5.88
C PRO A 167 23.06 0.87 6.78
N LEU A 168 24.26 0.60 6.24
CA LEU A 168 25.48 0.73 7.04
C LEU A 168 25.73 2.18 7.49
N ALA A 169 26.47 2.33 8.59
CA ALA A 169 26.80 3.65 9.16
C ALA A 169 27.73 4.46 8.24
N ASP A 170 28.75 3.83 7.65
CA ASP A 170 29.55 4.43 6.58
C ASP A 170 29.01 4.01 5.21
N LEU A 171 28.60 5.01 4.43
CA LEU A 171 28.18 4.87 3.03
C LEU A 171 28.94 5.86 2.13
N GLU A 172 30.03 6.46 2.61
CA GLU A 172 30.92 7.29 1.81
C GLU A 172 31.56 6.52 0.64
N PRO A 173 31.90 5.21 0.74
CA PRO A 173 32.30 4.42 -0.43
C PRO A 173 31.23 4.43 -1.53
N LEU A 174 29.96 4.26 -1.16
CA LEU A 174 28.84 4.32 -2.12
C LEU A 174 28.72 5.72 -2.73
N ARG A 175 28.77 6.77 -1.91
CA ARG A 175 28.67 8.17 -2.38
C ARG A 175 29.80 8.51 -3.37
N ARG A 176 31.04 8.13 -3.07
CA ARG A 176 32.22 8.33 -3.95
C ARG A 176 32.20 7.48 -5.23
N ALA A 177 31.44 6.37 -5.25
CA ALA A 177 31.24 5.57 -6.47
C ALA A 177 30.13 6.16 -7.35
N LEU A 178 29.00 6.57 -6.76
CA LEU A 178 27.90 7.23 -7.47
C LEU A 178 28.31 8.60 -8.05
N ALA A 179 29.20 9.33 -7.38
CA ALA A 179 29.77 10.58 -7.89
C ALA A 179 30.69 10.38 -9.13
N ARG A 180 31.08 9.14 -9.43
CA ARG A 180 31.94 8.76 -10.56
C ARG A 180 31.32 7.65 -11.39
N LEU A 181 29.99 7.67 -11.53
CA LEU A 181 29.27 6.52 -12.09
C LEU A 181 29.62 6.24 -13.57
N ALA A 182 30.03 7.28 -14.31
CA ALA A 182 30.59 7.19 -15.66
C ALA A 182 31.91 6.42 -15.77
N ASP A 183 32.68 6.26 -14.68
CA ASP A 183 33.89 5.41 -14.67
C ASP A 183 33.53 3.91 -14.81
N TYR A 184 32.28 3.54 -14.49
CA TYR A 184 31.83 2.14 -14.43
C TYR A 184 31.11 1.72 -15.70
N ARG A 185 31.65 0.71 -16.37
CA ARG A 185 31.04 0.07 -17.53
C ARG A 185 29.71 -0.61 -17.17
N TRP A 186 29.62 -1.16 -15.96
CA TRP A 186 28.40 -1.75 -15.41
C TRP A 186 28.17 -1.39 -13.94
N THR A 187 26.92 -1.20 -13.56
CA THR A 187 26.46 -1.28 -12.15
C THR A 187 25.49 -2.45 -12.00
N VAL A 188 25.71 -3.30 -11.00
CA VAL A 188 25.07 -4.61 -10.90
C VAL A 188 24.29 -4.76 -9.58
N PHE A 189 22.96 -4.87 -9.68
CA PHE A 189 22.08 -5.02 -8.53
C PHE A 189 21.66 -6.48 -8.32
N THR A 190 21.91 -7.01 -7.13
CA THR A 190 21.63 -8.42 -6.76
C THR A 190 20.44 -8.60 -5.81
N SER A 191 19.78 -7.51 -5.41
CA SER A 191 18.70 -7.54 -4.41
C SER A 191 17.82 -6.29 -4.52
N GLN A 192 16.50 -6.46 -4.33
CA GLN A 192 15.55 -5.35 -4.17
C GLN A 192 15.94 -4.42 -3.00
N ASN A 193 16.54 -4.95 -1.94
CA ASN A 193 17.00 -4.15 -0.79
C ASN A 193 18.19 -3.26 -1.16
N THR A 194 19.08 -3.73 -2.02
CA THR A 194 20.16 -2.90 -2.56
C THR A 194 19.58 -1.74 -3.35
N VAL A 195 18.60 -2.02 -4.22
CA VAL A 195 17.89 -1.01 -5.01
C VAL A 195 17.26 0.03 -4.08
N GLN A 196 16.46 -0.40 -3.09
CA GLN A 196 15.82 0.49 -2.13
C GLN A 196 16.83 1.37 -1.36
N VAL A 197 17.83 0.77 -0.72
CA VAL A 197 18.80 1.51 0.12
C VAL A 197 19.63 2.49 -0.70
N VAL A 198 20.01 2.14 -1.93
CA VAL A 198 20.72 3.06 -2.84
C VAL A 198 19.83 4.23 -3.28
N LEU A 199 18.53 3.99 -3.54
CA LEU A 199 17.58 5.04 -3.92
C LEU A 199 17.25 5.99 -2.77
N GLU A 200 17.04 5.47 -1.56
CA GLU A 200 16.83 6.27 -0.35
C GLU A 200 18.05 7.17 -0.07
N ARG A 201 19.26 6.64 -0.26
CA ARG A 201 20.50 7.39 -0.06
C ARG A 201 20.78 8.40 -1.17
N LEU A 202 20.49 8.08 -2.44
CA LEU A 202 20.50 9.05 -3.53
C LEU A 202 19.57 10.24 -3.21
N SER A 203 18.33 9.97 -2.82
CA SER A 203 17.36 11.01 -2.43
C SER A 203 17.85 11.86 -1.25
N ALA A 204 18.38 11.22 -0.20
CA ALA A 204 18.97 11.91 0.96
C ALA A 204 20.22 12.75 0.63
N TRP A 205 20.91 12.45 -0.48
CA TRP A 205 22.05 13.23 -1.00
C TRP A 205 21.64 14.23 -2.11
N GLY A 206 20.34 14.43 -2.36
CA GLY A 206 19.84 15.36 -3.38
C GLY A 206 20.00 14.87 -4.83
N HIS A 207 20.19 13.57 -5.04
CA HIS A 207 20.37 12.96 -6.35
C HIS A 207 19.12 12.19 -6.81
N SER A 208 18.88 12.22 -8.13
CA SER A 208 17.82 11.48 -8.81
C SER A 208 18.31 10.08 -9.25
N PRO A 209 17.45 9.06 -9.35
CA PRO A 209 17.78 7.78 -9.98
C PRO A 209 18.29 7.91 -11.43
N SER A 210 18.03 9.05 -12.09
CA SER A 210 18.58 9.36 -13.42
C SER A 210 20.11 9.40 -13.48
N VAL A 211 20.85 9.41 -12.36
CA VAL A 211 22.32 9.23 -12.39
C VAL A 211 22.73 7.94 -13.11
N PHE A 212 21.92 6.88 -13.01
CA PHE A 212 22.20 5.59 -13.64
C PHE A 212 22.20 5.61 -15.17
N VAL A 213 21.85 6.73 -15.83
CA VAL A 213 22.07 6.90 -17.28
C VAL A 213 23.56 6.91 -17.67
N GLN A 214 24.46 7.13 -16.71
CA GLN A 214 25.91 7.19 -16.93
C GLN A 214 26.58 5.81 -17.04
N THR A 215 25.86 4.72 -16.75
CA THR A 215 26.41 3.35 -16.64
C THR A 215 25.42 2.33 -17.17
N ARG A 216 25.88 1.15 -17.58
CA ARG A 216 24.98 0.06 -17.98
C ARG A 216 24.46 -0.65 -16.73
N VAL A 217 23.15 -0.82 -16.58
CA VAL A 217 22.58 -1.44 -15.38
C VAL A 217 22.18 -2.90 -15.62
N ALA A 218 22.71 -3.80 -14.81
CA ALA A 218 22.33 -5.21 -14.78
C ALA A 218 21.62 -5.56 -13.45
N ALA A 219 20.68 -6.50 -13.51
CA ALA A 219 20.00 -7.04 -12.33
C ALA A 219 19.99 -8.58 -12.35
N ILE A 220 20.19 -9.22 -11.19
CA ILE A 220 20.29 -10.69 -11.10
C ILE A 220 18.99 -11.43 -11.46
N GLY A 221 17.83 -10.78 -11.39
CA GLY A 221 16.54 -11.39 -11.70
C GLY A 221 15.38 -10.39 -11.74
N PRO A 222 14.20 -10.81 -12.23
CA PRO A 222 13.08 -9.92 -12.59
C PRO A 222 12.68 -8.96 -11.47
N ALA A 223 12.41 -9.46 -10.27
CA ALA A 223 11.97 -8.65 -9.13
C ALA A 223 12.94 -7.50 -8.77
N THR A 224 14.24 -7.65 -9.01
CA THR A 224 15.24 -6.58 -8.82
C THR A 224 15.27 -5.62 -10.02
N ALA A 225 15.12 -6.14 -11.24
CA ALA A 225 15.00 -5.33 -12.44
C ALA A 225 13.74 -4.45 -12.45
N ASP A 226 12.63 -4.97 -11.96
CA ASP A 226 11.35 -4.28 -11.93
C ASP A 226 11.30 -3.20 -10.84
N ALA A 227 11.99 -3.41 -9.71
CA ALA A 227 12.22 -2.37 -8.70
C ALA A 227 13.02 -1.18 -9.25
N LEU A 228 14.00 -1.43 -10.13
CA LEU A 228 14.76 -0.38 -10.82
C LEU A 228 13.92 0.33 -11.89
N ARG A 229 13.16 -0.42 -12.69
CA ARG A 229 12.26 0.13 -13.73
C ARG A 229 11.16 0.99 -13.13
N ALA A 230 10.62 0.63 -11.97
CA ALA A 230 9.59 1.39 -11.25
C ALA A 230 10.02 2.82 -10.87
N VAL A 231 11.33 3.09 -10.81
CA VAL A 231 11.92 4.42 -10.55
C VAL A 231 12.64 5.00 -11.77
N GLY A 232 12.36 4.48 -12.97
CA GLY A 232 12.86 5.00 -14.25
C GLY A 232 14.28 4.56 -14.64
N VAL A 233 14.92 3.65 -13.90
CA VAL A 233 16.26 3.14 -14.26
C VAL A 233 16.14 2.08 -15.35
N GLN A 234 16.85 2.29 -16.47
CA GLN A 234 16.88 1.34 -17.58
C GLN A 234 17.79 0.15 -17.26
N VAL A 235 17.19 -1.00 -16.96
CA VAL A 235 17.91 -2.26 -16.75
C VAL A 235 18.11 -2.96 -18.09
N GLU A 236 19.35 -2.97 -18.55
CA GLU A 236 19.75 -3.47 -19.86
C GLU A 236 19.97 -4.99 -19.89
N LEU A 237 20.34 -5.59 -18.75
CA LEU A 237 20.64 -7.02 -18.65
C LEU A 237 19.96 -7.67 -17.45
N VAL A 238 19.27 -8.78 -17.71
CA VAL A 238 18.78 -9.74 -16.72
C VAL A 238 19.10 -11.15 -17.24
N PRO A 239 19.76 -12.02 -16.46
CA PRO A 239 20.14 -13.36 -16.89
C PRO A 239 18.94 -14.32 -16.90
N LYS A 240 19.05 -15.43 -17.64
CA LYS A 240 18.02 -16.49 -17.65
C LYS A 240 17.95 -17.27 -16.33
N GLY A 241 19.11 -17.51 -15.70
CA GLY A 241 19.22 -18.10 -14.36
C GLY A 241 19.49 -17.01 -13.33
N PHE A 242 18.76 -17.01 -12.22
CA PHE A 242 18.81 -15.93 -11.22
C PHE A 242 19.89 -16.16 -10.16
N VAL A 243 21.09 -16.55 -10.60
CA VAL A 243 22.26 -16.90 -9.78
C VAL A 243 23.49 -16.11 -10.21
N ALA A 244 24.54 -16.12 -9.40
CA ALA A 244 25.75 -15.33 -9.63
C ALA A 244 26.44 -15.72 -10.94
N GLU A 245 26.53 -17.01 -11.19
CA GLU A 245 27.23 -17.66 -12.29
C GLU A 245 26.57 -17.27 -13.63
N SER A 246 25.26 -17.45 -13.75
CA SER A 246 24.48 -17.04 -14.92
C SER A 246 24.51 -15.53 -15.19
N LEU A 247 24.75 -14.70 -14.17
CA LEU A 247 24.94 -13.25 -14.33
C LEU A 247 26.35 -12.91 -14.85
N VAL A 248 27.38 -13.64 -14.41
CA VAL A 248 28.74 -13.57 -14.99
C VAL A 248 28.71 -13.95 -16.46
N ASP A 249 28.10 -15.09 -16.80
CA ASP A 249 27.99 -15.58 -18.18
C ASP A 249 27.23 -14.59 -19.08
N ALA A 250 26.13 -14.02 -18.57
CA ALA A 250 25.33 -13.03 -19.30
C ALA A 250 26.10 -11.72 -19.52
N LEU A 251 26.87 -11.24 -18.54
CA LEU A 251 27.73 -10.07 -18.67
C LEU A 251 28.85 -10.30 -19.68
N ALA A 252 29.51 -11.47 -19.62
CA ALA A 252 30.57 -11.87 -20.56
C ALA A 252 30.08 -12.07 -22.00
N THR A 253 28.84 -12.55 -22.16
CA THR A 253 28.18 -12.67 -23.48
C THR A 253 27.76 -11.30 -24.02
N ARG A 254 27.40 -10.36 -23.14
CA ARG A 254 26.93 -9.01 -23.51
C ARG A 254 28.08 -8.02 -23.74
N ASP A 255 29.26 -8.25 -23.16
CA ASP A 255 30.35 -7.28 -23.18
C ASP A 255 31.74 -7.85 -22.88
N ALA A 256 32.78 -7.16 -23.35
CA ALA A 256 34.18 -7.48 -23.02
C ALA A 256 34.53 -6.96 -21.62
N LEU A 257 34.74 -7.87 -20.66
CA LEU A 257 34.92 -7.54 -19.24
C LEU A 257 36.37 -7.26 -18.81
N ARG A 258 37.38 -7.59 -19.62
CA ARG A 258 38.79 -7.34 -19.28
C ARG A 258 39.07 -5.83 -19.20
N GLY A 259 39.52 -5.36 -18.03
CA GLY A 259 39.71 -3.94 -17.74
C GLY A 259 38.42 -3.14 -17.58
N ALA A 260 37.25 -3.78 -17.58
CA ALA A 260 35.98 -3.11 -17.32
C ALA A 260 35.80 -2.87 -15.82
N ARG A 261 35.54 -1.62 -15.42
CA ARG A 261 35.11 -1.31 -14.05
C ARG A 261 33.65 -1.69 -13.84
N ILE A 262 33.37 -2.41 -12.75
CA ILE A 262 32.03 -2.90 -12.40
C ILE A 262 31.74 -2.55 -10.94
N LEU A 263 30.66 -1.80 -10.71
CA LEU A 263 30.17 -1.41 -9.38
C LEU A 263 29.13 -2.42 -8.87
N ILE A 264 29.34 -2.98 -7.69
CA ILE A 264 28.42 -3.95 -7.07
C ILE A 264 28.01 -3.48 -5.66
N PRO A 265 26.96 -2.66 -5.53
CA PRO A 265 26.35 -2.41 -4.23
C PRO A 265 25.63 -3.70 -3.76
N ARG A 266 25.83 -4.12 -2.50
CA ARG A 266 25.24 -5.37 -1.97
C ARG A 266 25.07 -5.38 -0.45
N ALA A 267 24.44 -6.43 0.08
CA ALA A 267 24.48 -6.74 1.50
C ALA A 267 25.92 -7.04 1.95
N ALA A 268 26.28 -6.65 3.18
CA ALA A 268 27.58 -6.99 3.78
C ALA A 268 27.85 -8.51 3.73
N ALA A 269 26.88 -9.32 4.19
CA ALA A 269 26.96 -10.78 4.24
C ALA A 269 26.64 -11.51 2.91
N ALA A 270 26.64 -10.83 1.76
CA ALA A 270 26.43 -11.49 0.46
C ALA A 270 27.67 -12.29 0.01
N ARG A 271 27.45 -13.35 -0.78
CA ARG A 271 28.52 -14.26 -1.26
C ARG A 271 29.38 -13.62 -2.35
N ASP A 272 30.66 -14.02 -2.39
CA ASP A 272 31.66 -13.47 -3.31
C ASP A 272 31.71 -14.13 -4.71
N ALA A 273 30.84 -15.11 -5.00
CA ALA A 273 30.82 -15.81 -6.30
C ALA A 273 30.73 -14.86 -7.51
N LEU A 274 29.87 -13.84 -7.44
CA LEU A 274 29.73 -12.84 -8.51
C LEU A 274 30.98 -11.96 -8.67
N PRO A 275 31.50 -11.27 -7.63
CA PRO A 275 32.78 -10.56 -7.71
C PRO A 275 33.96 -11.42 -8.15
N ALA A 276 34.05 -12.67 -7.69
CA ALA A 276 35.13 -13.59 -8.03
C ALA A 276 35.08 -13.98 -9.52
N GLY A 277 33.91 -14.38 -10.03
CA GLY A 277 33.73 -14.72 -11.44
C GLY A 277 34.03 -13.55 -12.38
N LEU A 278 33.58 -12.34 -12.05
CA LEU A 278 33.88 -11.15 -12.83
C LEU A 278 35.38 -10.80 -12.82
N ARG A 279 36.05 -10.90 -11.66
CA ARG A 279 37.51 -10.71 -11.55
C ARG A 279 38.30 -11.78 -12.31
N ALA A 280 37.83 -13.03 -12.33
CA ALA A 280 38.44 -14.11 -13.12
C ALA A 280 38.40 -13.83 -14.65
N LEU A 281 37.39 -13.11 -15.12
CA LEU A 281 37.31 -12.60 -16.51
C LEU A 281 38.11 -11.30 -16.73
N GLY A 282 38.82 -10.80 -15.71
CA GLY A 282 39.69 -9.64 -15.78
C GLY A 282 39.02 -8.30 -15.51
N ALA A 283 37.83 -8.27 -14.90
CA ALA A 283 37.14 -7.03 -14.54
C ALA A 283 37.67 -6.40 -13.24
N GLU A 284 37.69 -5.08 -13.18
CA GLU A 284 37.92 -4.30 -11.95
C GLU A 284 36.60 -4.18 -11.19
N VAL A 285 36.43 -4.94 -10.10
CA VAL A 285 35.15 -5.02 -9.39
C VAL A 285 35.20 -4.29 -8.05
N ASP A 286 34.54 -3.14 -7.97
CA ASP A 286 34.32 -2.39 -6.74
C ASP A 286 33.07 -2.92 -6.03
N VAL A 287 33.28 -3.70 -4.98
CA VAL A 287 32.20 -4.29 -4.16
C VAL A 287 31.94 -3.37 -2.98
N ILE A 288 30.72 -2.87 -2.86
CA ILE A 288 30.33 -1.93 -1.80
C ILE A 288 29.20 -2.53 -0.96
N PRO A 289 29.50 -2.94 0.29
CA PRO A 289 28.47 -3.15 1.30
C PRO A 289 27.64 -1.87 1.49
N VAL A 290 26.31 -1.97 1.38
CA VAL A 290 25.39 -0.82 1.57
C VAL A 290 24.34 -1.05 2.65
N TYR A 291 24.07 -2.31 3.01
CA TYR A 291 23.19 -2.66 4.12
C TYR A 291 23.64 -3.98 4.78
N GLU A 292 23.16 -4.21 5.99
CA GLU A 292 23.12 -5.53 6.62
C GLU A 292 21.69 -5.94 6.97
N THR A 293 21.47 -7.25 7.16
CA THR A 293 20.15 -7.79 7.52
C THR A 293 20.20 -8.19 8.99
N VAL A 294 19.73 -7.30 9.85
CA VAL A 294 19.67 -7.52 11.30
C VAL A 294 18.38 -8.23 11.70
N ARG A 295 18.34 -8.78 12.91
CA ARG A 295 17.10 -9.21 13.56
C ARG A 295 16.25 -7.99 13.90
N GLU A 296 14.93 -8.08 13.70
CA GLU A 296 14.02 -7.00 14.10
C GLU A 296 13.96 -6.86 15.63
N ALA A 297 13.76 -5.64 16.13
CA ALA A 297 13.73 -5.36 17.57
C ALA A 297 12.42 -5.86 18.21
N GLY A 298 12.55 -6.71 19.23
CA GLY A 298 11.43 -7.24 20.01
C GLY A 298 11.77 -8.55 20.73
N ASP A 299 11.07 -8.82 21.82
CA ASP A 299 11.20 -10.07 22.60
C ASP A 299 10.37 -11.22 22.01
N GLY A 300 9.37 -10.91 21.18
CA GLY A 300 8.45 -11.86 20.57
C GLY A 300 7.37 -12.42 21.50
N THR A 301 7.35 -12.05 22.79
CA THR A 301 6.50 -12.67 23.83
C THR A 301 5.01 -12.57 23.50
N ALA A 302 4.55 -11.43 22.99
CA ALA A 302 3.15 -11.25 22.61
C ALA A 302 2.75 -12.18 21.45
N LEU A 303 3.60 -12.29 20.43
CA LEU A 303 3.38 -13.18 19.27
C LEU A 303 3.43 -14.65 19.69
N ALA A 304 4.41 -15.03 20.51
CA ALA A 304 4.50 -16.38 21.08
C ALA A 304 3.24 -16.75 21.87
N THR A 305 2.69 -15.81 22.64
CA THR A 305 1.45 -15.98 23.41
C THR A 305 0.24 -16.17 22.50
N GLU A 306 0.11 -15.42 21.40
CA GLU A 306 -0.98 -15.61 20.44
C GLU A 306 -0.88 -16.93 19.66
N LEU A 307 0.32 -17.36 19.28
CA LEU A 307 0.57 -18.66 18.64
C LEU A 307 0.21 -19.83 19.58
N LEU A 308 0.66 -19.78 20.84
CA LEU A 308 0.36 -20.79 21.85
C LEU A 308 -1.14 -20.82 22.22
N ALA A 309 -1.81 -19.67 22.19
CA ALA A 309 -3.26 -19.57 22.36
C ALA A 309 -4.08 -20.00 21.13
N GLY A 310 -3.43 -20.29 19.98
CA GLY A 310 -4.13 -20.66 18.74
C GLY A 310 -4.96 -19.53 18.13
N LYS A 311 -4.57 -18.26 18.38
CA LYS A 311 -5.27 -17.06 17.85
C LYS A 311 -4.87 -16.69 16.42
N LEU A 312 -3.96 -17.44 15.79
CA LEU A 312 -3.33 -17.12 14.52
C LEU A 312 -3.46 -18.34 13.60
N ASP A 313 -4.16 -18.18 12.48
CA ASP A 313 -4.47 -19.28 11.56
C ASP A 313 -3.24 -19.75 10.78
N ALA A 314 -2.34 -18.84 10.40
CA ALA A 314 -1.16 -19.14 9.58
C ALA A 314 0.04 -18.24 9.89
N VAL A 315 1.24 -18.73 9.57
CA VAL A 315 2.48 -17.96 9.51
C VAL A 315 3.13 -18.16 8.14
N THR A 316 3.48 -17.06 7.48
CA THR A 316 4.06 -17.06 6.14
C THR A 316 5.57 -16.83 6.18
N PHE A 317 6.32 -17.58 5.37
CA PHE A 317 7.77 -17.49 5.26
C PHE A 317 8.24 -17.36 3.81
N THR A 318 8.99 -16.29 3.52
CA THR A 318 9.52 -16.00 2.18
C THR A 318 11.02 -16.29 2.04
N SER A 319 11.69 -16.75 3.10
CA SER A 319 13.09 -17.21 3.05
C SER A 319 13.45 -18.07 4.27
N SER A 320 14.48 -18.91 4.13
CA SER A 320 15.11 -19.62 5.26
C SER A 320 15.56 -18.70 6.41
N SER A 321 15.92 -17.43 6.12
CA SER A 321 16.24 -16.46 7.18
C SER A 321 15.00 -16.03 7.98
N THR A 322 13.85 -15.79 7.34
CA THR A 322 12.61 -15.48 8.07
C THR A 322 12.16 -16.63 8.98
N VAL A 323 12.40 -17.88 8.60
CA VAL A 323 12.14 -19.05 9.45
C VAL A 323 13.08 -19.08 10.66
N ARG A 324 14.40 -18.94 10.44
CA ARG A 324 15.40 -18.96 11.53
C ARG A 324 15.11 -17.84 12.55
N GLN A 325 14.95 -16.60 12.09
CA GLN A 325 14.68 -15.47 12.99
C GLN A 325 13.31 -15.56 13.67
N PHE A 326 12.27 -16.15 13.04
CA PHE A 326 11.00 -16.43 13.73
C PHE A 326 11.17 -17.40 14.90
N VAL A 327 11.91 -18.50 14.70
CA VAL A 327 12.14 -19.52 15.75
C VAL A 327 12.94 -18.95 16.92
N GLU A 328 13.88 -18.04 16.66
CA GLU A 328 14.57 -17.30 17.72
C GLU A 328 13.74 -16.18 18.36
N LEU A 329 12.71 -15.67 17.67
CA LEU A 329 11.84 -14.60 18.14
C LEU A 329 10.74 -15.12 19.05
N VAL A 330 10.02 -16.18 18.66
CA VAL A 330 8.92 -16.74 19.48
C VAL A 330 9.35 -17.94 20.34
N GLY A 331 10.57 -18.43 20.14
CA GLY A 331 11.09 -19.63 20.79
C GLY A 331 10.56 -20.93 20.17
N ARG A 332 11.35 -22.01 20.29
CA ARG A 332 11.01 -23.32 19.70
C ARG A 332 9.64 -23.87 20.14
N GLN A 333 9.22 -23.62 21.39
CA GLN A 333 7.91 -24.07 21.89
C GLN A 333 6.74 -23.43 21.13
N ALA A 334 6.76 -22.12 20.90
CA ALA A 334 5.68 -21.44 20.20
C ALA A 334 5.76 -21.67 18.69
N ALA A 335 6.95 -21.73 18.10
CA ALA A 335 7.13 -22.02 16.68
C ALA A 335 6.74 -23.47 16.31
N GLY A 336 7.02 -24.44 17.19
CA GLY A 336 6.66 -25.85 17.01
C GLY A 336 5.28 -26.25 17.54
N CYS A 337 4.42 -25.30 17.95
CA CYS A 337 3.21 -25.60 18.71
C CYS A 337 2.10 -26.34 17.93
N GLY A 338 2.18 -26.39 16.60
CA GLY A 338 1.22 -27.07 15.72
C GLY A 338 -0.17 -26.41 15.63
N ARG A 339 -0.38 -25.23 16.24
CA ARG A 339 -1.68 -24.54 16.30
C ARG A 339 -1.97 -23.60 15.12
N PHE A 340 -1.02 -23.46 14.19
CA PHE A 340 -1.10 -22.58 13.02
C PHE A 340 -0.55 -23.27 11.77
N VAL A 341 -1.00 -22.84 10.60
CA VAL A 341 -0.54 -23.31 9.29
C VAL A 341 0.81 -22.67 8.95
N THR A 342 1.88 -23.48 8.91
CA THR A 342 3.16 -23.03 8.35
C THR A 342 3.08 -23.02 6.82
N ALA A 343 3.19 -21.83 6.23
CA ALA A 343 3.14 -21.60 4.78
C ALA A 343 4.46 -21.04 4.25
N VAL A 344 5.07 -21.71 3.27
CA VAL A 344 6.42 -21.37 2.77
C VAL A 344 6.44 -21.14 1.25
N ILE A 345 7.24 -20.17 0.80
CA ILE A 345 7.34 -19.80 -0.62
C ILE A 345 8.01 -20.85 -1.52
N GLY A 346 8.60 -21.91 -0.98
CA GLY A 346 9.26 -22.95 -1.79
C GLY A 346 10.25 -23.84 -1.01
N PRO A 347 10.91 -24.78 -1.69
CA PRO A 347 11.51 -25.97 -1.06
C PRO A 347 12.70 -25.70 -0.14
N VAL A 348 13.52 -24.68 -0.41
CA VAL A 348 14.67 -24.33 0.45
C VAL A 348 14.18 -23.76 1.79
N THR A 349 13.14 -22.92 1.77
CA THR A 349 12.46 -22.42 2.96
C THR A 349 11.74 -23.56 3.70
N ALA A 350 11.15 -24.49 2.95
CA ALA A 350 10.47 -25.66 3.49
C ALA A 350 11.43 -26.63 4.21
N ALA A 351 12.62 -26.86 3.65
CA ALA A 351 13.68 -27.64 4.29
C ALA A 351 14.10 -26.99 5.62
N THR A 352 14.41 -25.68 5.62
CA THR A 352 14.76 -24.95 6.85
C THR A 352 13.65 -24.94 7.90
N ALA A 353 12.36 -24.91 7.49
CA ALA A 353 11.24 -25.06 8.42
C ALA A 353 11.22 -26.45 9.07
N ARG A 354 11.39 -27.51 8.28
CA ARG A 354 11.45 -28.90 8.78
C ARG A 354 12.67 -29.15 9.68
N GLU A 355 13.85 -28.62 9.33
CA GLU A 355 15.08 -28.62 10.16
C GLU A 355 14.87 -28.05 11.57
N LEU A 356 13.99 -27.04 11.69
CA LEU A 356 13.74 -26.30 12.92
C LEU A 356 12.49 -26.78 13.68
N GLY A 357 11.86 -27.86 13.22
CA GLY A 357 10.70 -28.48 13.86
C GLY A 357 9.33 -27.91 13.47
N LEU A 358 9.24 -27.12 12.39
CA LEU A 358 7.97 -26.60 11.89
C LEU A 358 7.33 -27.58 10.89
N ALA A 359 6.08 -27.95 11.14
CA ALA A 359 5.27 -28.76 10.24
C ALA A 359 4.75 -27.92 9.05
N VAL A 360 5.50 -27.91 7.95
CA VAL A 360 5.11 -27.23 6.70
C VAL A 360 3.84 -27.85 6.13
N ALA A 361 2.73 -27.10 6.19
CA ALA A 361 1.41 -27.52 5.74
C ALA A 361 1.02 -26.92 4.37
N VAL A 362 1.65 -25.80 3.98
CA VAL A 362 1.48 -25.15 2.68
C VAL A 362 2.85 -24.83 2.08
N GLU A 363 3.06 -25.26 0.85
CA GLU A 363 4.22 -24.94 0.03
C GLU A 363 3.70 -24.39 -1.31
N ALA A 364 4.36 -23.36 -1.86
CA ALA A 364 3.91 -22.70 -3.08
C ALA A 364 4.44 -23.41 -4.34
N ASP A 365 3.57 -23.62 -5.34
CA ASP A 365 3.99 -24.24 -6.62
C ASP A 365 4.83 -23.27 -7.46
N GLU A 366 4.45 -21.99 -7.46
CA GLU A 366 5.24 -20.88 -7.96
C GLU A 366 5.94 -20.19 -6.79
N TYR A 367 7.26 -19.97 -6.88
CA TYR A 367 8.07 -19.41 -5.80
C TYR A 367 7.96 -17.87 -5.71
N THR A 368 6.73 -17.38 -5.68
CA THR A 368 6.34 -15.96 -5.76
C THR A 368 5.35 -15.61 -4.65
N VAL A 369 5.16 -14.31 -4.38
CA VAL A 369 4.11 -13.85 -3.45
C VAL A 369 2.70 -14.24 -3.93
N PRO A 370 2.33 -14.05 -5.21
CA PRO A 370 1.08 -14.59 -5.76
C PRO A 370 0.93 -16.11 -5.58
N GLY A 371 1.98 -16.90 -5.81
CA GLY A 371 1.98 -18.35 -5.65
C GLY A 371 1.73 -18.80 -4.21
N LEU A 372 2.41 -18.17 -3.24
CA LEU A 372 2.21 -18.41 -1.80
C LEU A 372 0.78 -18.08 -1.36
N VAL A 373 0.22 -16.97 -1.83
CA VAL A 373 -1.15 -16.55 -1.53
C VAL A 373 -2.18 -17.49 -2.19
N ALA A 374 -1.92 -17.96 -3.42
CA ALA A 374 -2.76 -18.95 -4.10
C ALA A 374 -2.74 -20.31 -3.36
N ALA A 375 -1.58 -20.74 -2.86
CA ALA A 375 -1.44 -21.96 -2.09
C ALA A 375 -2.20 -21.90 -0.75
N LEU A 376 -2.13 -20.76 -0.04
CA LEU A 376 -2.95 -20.50 1.16
C LEU A 376 -4.46 -20.54 0.87
N VAL A 377 -4.92 -19.86 -0.19
CA VAL A 377 -6.33 -19.89 -0.62
C VAL A 377 -6.79 -21.31 -0.96
N ARG A 378 -5.93 -22.11 -1.59
CA ARG A 378 -6.19 -23.52 -1.91
C ARG A 378 -6.24 -24.40 -0.67
N TYR A 379 -5.47 -24.08 0.37
CA TYR A 379 -5.50 -24.80 1.65
C TYR A 379 -6.81 -24.56 2.39
N TYR A 380 -7.17 -23.30 2.68
CA TYR A 380 -8.38 -23.02 3.47
C TYR A 380 -9.67 -23.46 2.77
N ARG A 381 -9.77 -23.30 1.45
CA ARG A 381 -10.90 -23.81 0.64
C ARG A 381 -11.06 -25.34 0.64
N LYS A 382 -10.03 -26.11 1.04
CA LYS A 382 -10.13 -27.57 1.21
C LYS A 382 -10.65 -27.96 2.60
N GLY A 383 -10.43 -27.13 3.62
CA GLY A 383 -10.94 -27.34 4.99
C GLY A 383 -12.38 -26.85 5.22
N GLU A 384 -13.04 -26.33 4.18
CA GLU A 384 -14.43 -25.83 4.19
C GLU A 384 -15.40 -26.79 3.45
N ARG A 385 -15.01 -28.06 3.28
CA ARG A 385 -15.76 -29.09 2.53
C ARG A 385 -15.96 -30.36 3.34
#